data_AF-A0A943N9L3-F1
#
_entry.id   AF-A0A943N9L3-F1
#
_cell.length_a   1.000
_cell.length_b   1.000
_cell.length_c   1.000
_cell.angle_alpha   90.00
_cell.angle_beta   90.00
_cell.angle_gamma   90.00
#
_symmetry.space_group_name_H-M   'P 1'
#
loop_
_entity.id
_entity.type
_entity.pdbx_description
1 polymer ?
#
loop_
_entity_poly.entity_id
_entity_poly.type
_entity_poly.pdbx_seq_one_letter_code
_entity_poly.pdbx_strand_id
1 'polypeptide(L)'
;PTSQRTVTGAGCALLSGSGCADKGSLSSVCIAGGVIGRVVDLGITDAANMGAAMAPAAADTLKRHLFDTGRTVEDYDLIITGDLGSFGSELFLMLLNDAGIDAGTRHLDCGNIIFSAEQNAVCGGSGCGCSAVTMNGYILPRMDAGEYNRILFMATGALMSPTAGLQGESIPGIAHGVVIERR
;
A
#
# COMPACT_ATOMS: atom_id res chain seq x y z
N PRO A 1 -4.47 -22.01 0.66
CA PRO A 1 -3.80 -21.25 1.75
C PRO A 1 -3.60 -19.78 1.35
N THR A 2 -4.15 -18.83 2.12
CA THR A 2 -4.12 -17.38 1.85
C THR A 2 -3.15 -16.61 2.75
N SER A 3 -2.42 -17.32 3.61
CA SER A 3 -1.53 -16.74 4.61
C SER A 3 -0.35 -16.02 3.96
N GLN A 4 0.07 -14.91 4.57
CA GLN A 4 1.29 -14.19 4.21
C GLN A 4 2.41 -14.49 5.23
N ARG A 5 3.65 -14.14 4.88
CA ARG A 5 4.81 -14.24 5.77
C ARG A 5 5.23 -12.86 6.25
N THR A 6 5.26 -12.65 7.57
CA THR A 6 5.70 -11.36 8.13
C THR A 6 7.16 -11.07 7.79
N VAL A 7 7.39 -9.86 7.27
CA VAL A 7 8.72 -9.37 6.90
C VAL A 7 9.46 -8.89 8.14
N THR A 8 10.69 -9.37 8.33
CA THR A 8 11.61 -8.84 9.33
C THR A 8 12.41 -7.69 8.74
N GLY A 9 12.01 -6.46 9.02
CA GLY A 9 12.68 -5.27 8.50
C GLY A 9 12.13 -3.98 9.11
N ALA A 10 12.90 -2.90 8.97
CA ALA A 10 12.51 -1.56 9.39
C ALA A 10 12.96 -0.54 8.35
N GLY A 11 12.16 0.51 8.15
CA GLY A 11 12.48 1.63 7.27
C GLY A 11 12.23 2.95 7.99
N CYS A 12 13.01 3.97 7.63
CA CYS A 12 12.90 5.31 8.17
C CYS A 12 13.14 6.33 7.05
N ALA A 13 12.34 7.39 7.02
CA ALA A 13 12.48 8.50 6.08
C ALA A 13 12.58 9.81 6.87
N LEU A 14 13.40 10.73 6.38
CA LEU A 14 13.60 12.04 6.97
C LEU A 14 12.88 13.08 6.11
N LEU A 15 11.94 13.81 6.70
CA LEU A 15 11.16 14.82 6.00
C LEU A 15 11.66 16.22 6.36
N SER A 16 11.82 17.06 5.35
CA SER A 16 12.21 18.47 5.52
C SER A 16 11.23 19.39 4.81
N GLY A 17 11.03 20.59 5.37
CA GLY A 17 10.21 21.62 4.74
C GLY A 17 10.86 22.14 3.46
N SER A 18 10.06 22.61 2.51
CA SER A 18 10.53 23.01 1.18
C SER A 18 11.58 24.15 1.16
N GLY A 19 11.73 24.89 2.26
CA GLY A 19 12.75 25.94 2.43
C GLY A 19 14.00 25.52 3.21
N CYS A 20 14.03 24.31 3.77
CA CYS A 20 15.17 23.78 4.54
C CYS A 20 16.08 22.91 3.67
N ALA A 21 15.81 22.88 2.36
CA ALA A 21 16.47 21.98 1.45
C ALA A 21 17.69 22.62 0.79
N ASP A 22 18.89 22.29 1.27
CA ASP A 22 20.12 22.64 0.55
C ASP A 22 20.09 21.96 -0.82
N LYS A 23 20.24 22.78 -1.88
CA LYS A 23 20.12 22.41 -3.30
C LYS A 23 21.05 21.27 -3.77
N GLY A 24 21.97 20.79 -2.92
CA GLY A 24 22.95 19.76 -3.24
C GLY A 24 22.81 18.43 -2.51
N SER A 25 21.84 18.24 -1.60
CA SER A 25 21.83 17.05 -0.71
C SER A 25 20.47 16.40 -0.43
N LEU A 26 19.38 16.82 -1.09
CA LEU A 26 18.06 16.23 -0.85
C LEU A 26 17.55 15.46 -2.06
N SER A 27 16.85 14.37 -1.76
CA SER A 27 16.21 13.47 -2.73
C SER A 27 15.43 14.26 -3.77
N SER A 28 15.40 13.76 -5.00
CA SER A 28 14.68 14.39 -6.11
C SER A 28 13.16 14.26 -5.97
N VAL A 29 12.67 13.66 -4.89
CA VAL A 29 11.25 13.47 -4.60
C VAL A 29 10.72 14.38 -3.50
N CYS A 30 9.41 14.64 -3.52
CA CYS A 30 8.68 15.29 -2.44
C CYS A 30 7.29 14.69 -2.24
N ILE A 31 6.73 14.89 -1.05
CA ILE A 31 5.34 14.57 -0.75
C ILE A 31 4.46 15.68 -1.35
N ALA A 32 3.55 15.31 -2.26
CA ALA A 32 2.66 16.24 -2.95
C ALA A 32 1.23 16.23 -2.38
N GLY A 33 0.89 15.25 -1.55
CA GLY A 33 -0.41 15.14 -0.91
C GLY A 33 -0.59 13.80 -0.21
N GLY A 34 -1.80 13.55 0.28
CA GLY A 34 -2.15 12.28 0.90
C GLY A 34 -3.64 12.19 1.20
N VAL A 35 -4.07 10.98 1.55
CA VAL A 35 -5.45 10.65 1.91
C VAL A 35 -5.44 9.88 3.22
N ILE A 36 -6.22 10.36 4.18
CA ILE A 36 -6.40 9.66 5.45
C ILE A 36 -7.50 8.60 5.25
N GLY A 37 -7.14 7.34 5.52
CA GLY A 37 -8.06 6.21 5.49
C GLY A 37 -9.18 6.32 6.52
N ARG A 38 -10.27 5.61 6.23
CA ARG A 38 -11.29 5.27 7.21
C ARG A 38 -11.33 3.76 7.40
N VAL A 39 -11.86 3.33 8.54
CA VAL A 39 -12.08 1.92 8.82
C VAL A 39 -13.16 1.37 7.88
N VAL A 40 -12.88 0.23 7.27
CA VAL A 40 -13.84 -0.54 6.47
C VAL A 40 -13.85 -1.97 6.99
N ASP A 41 -15.02 -2.46 7.36
CA ASP A 41 -15.21 -3.82 7.86
C ASP A 41 -16.36 -4.48 7.09
N LEU A 42 -16.05 -5.55 6.37
CA LEU A 42 -17.01 -6.35 5.60
C LEU A 42 -17.30 -7.72 6.25
N GLY A 43 -16.95 -7.90 7.53
CA GLY A 43 -17.28 -9.11 8.28
C GLY A 43 -16.31 -10.28 8.08
N ILE A 44 -15.07 -10.02 7.62
CA ILE A 44 -14.05 -11.07 7.48
C ILE A 44 -13.53 -11.45 8.87
N THR A 45 -13.65 -12.72 9.25
CA THR A 45 -13.22 -13.24 10.56
C THR A 45 -12.00 -14.16 10.47
N ASP A 46 -11.62 -14.61 9.27
CA ASP A 46 -10.48 -15.51 9.06
C ASP A 46 -9.15 -14.78 9.24
N ALA A 47 -8.48 -15.04 10.35
CA ALA A 47 -7.17 -14.47 10.66
C ALA A 47 -6.06 -14.88 9.67
N ALA A 48 -6.25 -15.94 8.89
CA ALA A 48 -5.32 -16.36 7.85
C ALA A 48 -5.57 -15.67 6.50
N ASN A 49 -6.59 -14.80 6.41
CA ASN A 49 -6.98 -14.11 5.17
C ASN A 49 -7.02 -12.58 5.34
N MET A 50 -5.90 -12.01 5.80
CA MET A 50 -5.77 -10.56 5.98
C MET A 50 -5.92 -9.76 4.69
N GLY A 51 -5.51 -10.31 3.55
CA GLY A 51 -5.69 -9.68 2.24
C GLY A 51 -7.17 -9.35 1.95
N ALA A 52 -8.09 -10.27 2.28
CA ALA A 52 -9.53 -10.03 2.13
C ALA A 52 -10.05 -8.95 3.08
N ALA A 53 -9.55 -8.90 4.31
CA ALA A 53 -9.97 -7.89 5.28
C ALA A 53 -9.50 -6.48 4.88
N MET A 54 -8.32 -6.35 4.28
CA MET A 54 -7.70 -5.05 3.97
C MET A 54 -8.05 -4.49 2.58
N ALA A 55 -8.29 -5.35 1.59
CA ALA A 55 -8.57 -4.93 0.21
C ALA A 55 -9.74 -3.91 0.08
N PRO A 56 -10.85 -4.05 0.82
CA PRO A 56 -11.93 -3.06 0.82
C PRO A 56 -11.50 -1.67 1.28
N ALA A 57 -10.66 -1.60 2.31
CA ALA A 57 -10.16 -0.33 2.82
C ALA A 57 -9.19 0.34 1.83
N ALA A 58 -8.33 -0.44 1.17
CA ALA A 58 -7.47 0.06 0.10
C ALA A 58 -8.28 0.62 -1.08
N ALA A 59 -9.29 -0.12 -1.54
CA ALA A 59 -10.16 0.31 -2.63
C ALA A 59 -10.96 1.56 -2.27
N ASP A 60 -11.49 1.64 -1.05
CA ASP A 60 -12.19 2.82 -0.55
C ASP A 60 -11.29 4.06 -0.49
N THR A 61 -10.05 3.91 0.01
CA THR A 61 -9.08 5.00 0.07
C THR A 61 -8.67 5.48 -1.32
N LEU A 62 -8.41 4.58 -2.28
CA LEU A 62 -8.09 4.99 -3.66
C LEU A 62 -9.25 5.74 -4.30
N LYS A 63 -10.49 5.21 -4.19
CA LYS A 63 -11.68 5.85 -4.74
C LYS A 63 -11.87 7.27 -4.22
N ARG A 64 -11.75 7.45 -2.90
CA ARG A 64 -11.85 8.78 -2.27
C ARG A 64 -10.74 9.71 -2.75
N HIS A 65 -9.50 9.23 -2.80
CA HIS A 65 -8.37 10.01 -3.27
C HIS A 65 -8.54 10.51 -4.71
N LEU A 66 -8.96 9.64 -5.63
CA LEU A 66 -9.21 10.00 -7.03
C LEU A 66 -10.35 11.02 -7.13
N PHE A 67 -11.44 10.80 -6.41
CA PHE A 67 -12.56 11.73 -6.35
C PHE A 67 -12.17 13.10 -5.79
N ASP A 68 -11.51 13.15 -4.63
CA ASP A 68 -11.15 14.39 -3.93
C ASP A 68 -10.14 15.22 -4.72
N THR A 69 -9.25 14.56 -5.48
CA THR A 69 -8.23 15.25 -6.28
C THR A 69 -8.65 15.51 -7.72
N GLY A 70 -9.82 15.02 -8.16
CA GLY A 70 -10.25 15.07 -9.55
C GLY A 70 -9.32 14.35 -10.52
N ARG A 71 -8.55 13.36 -10.01
CA ARG A 71 -7.58 12.58 -10.78
C ARG A 71 -8.14 11.22 -11.17
N THR A 72 -7.43 10.60 -12.08
CA THR A 72 -7.62 9.24 -12.57
C THR A 72 -6.40 8.39 -12.23
N VAL A 73 -6.49 7.07 -12.41
CA VAL A 73 -5.34 6.17 -12.17
C VAL A 73 -4.22 6.41 -13.18
N GLU A 74 -4.54 6.97 -14.34
CA GLU A 74 -3.61 7.36 -15.40
C GLU A 74 -2.71 8.53 -15.00
N ASP A 75 -3.10 9.32 -13.99
CA ASP A 75 -2.26 10.37 -13.42
C ASP A 75 -1.11 9.81 -12.56
N TYR A 76 -1.05 8.49 -12.35
CA TYR A 76 -0.05 7.81 -11.54
C TYR A 76 0.74 6.81 -12.40
N ASP A 77 2.06 6.79 -12.23
CA ASP A 77 2.90 5.75 -12.82
C ASP A 77 2.70 4.42 -12.08
N LEU A 78 2.55 4.49 -10.75
CA LEU A 78 2.26 3.35 -9.88
C LEU A 78 1.27 3.70 -8.76
N ILE A 79 0.39 2.74 -8.48
CA ILE A 79 -0.48 2.67 -7.31
C ILE A 79 0.02 1.50 -6.47
N ILE A 80 0.59 1.82 -5.32
CA ILE A 80 1.30 0.86 -4.49
C ILE A 80 0.47 0.55 -3.24
N THR A 81 0.27 -0.73 -2.93
CA THR A 81 -0.32 -1.19 -1.66
C THR A 81 0.73 -1.80 -0.74
N GLY A 82 0.48 -1.72 0.56
CA GLY A 82 1.47 -2.08 1.59
C GLY A 82 1.69 -3.58 1.73
N ASP A 83 0.63 -4.35 1.94
CA ASP A 83 0.73 -5.79 2.23
C ASP A 83 -0.59 -6.52 1.99
N LEU A 84 -1.29 -6.21 0.90
CA LEU A 84 -2.45 -6.99 0.49
C LEU A 84 -2.06 -8.43 0.09
N GLY A 85 -0.82 -8.61 -0.37
CA GLY A 85 -0.35 -9.88 -0.94
C GLY A 85 -1.11 -10.25 -2.20
N SER A 86 -0.86 -11.44 -2.75
CA SER A 86 -1.37 -11.81 -4.07
C SER A 86 -2.89 -11.88 -4.10
N PHE A 87 -3.49 -12.52 -3.09
CA PHE A 87 -4.93 -12.66 -2.97
C PHE A 87 -5.65 -11.33 -2.69
N GLY A 88 -5.13 -10.52 -1.75
CA GLY A 88 -5.72 -9.21 -1.48
C GLY A 88 -5.57 -8.24 -2.65
N SER A 89 -4.50 -8.36 -3.44
CA SER A 89 -4.28 -7.57 -4.67
C SER A 89 -5.35 -7.88 -5.72
N GLU A 90 -5.67 -9.15 -5.93
CA GLU A 90 -6.73 -9.57 -6.85
C GLU A 90 -8.09 -9.00 -6.41
N LEU A 91 -8.43 -9.12 -5.13
CA LEU A 91 -9.67 -8.56 -4.57
C LEU A 91 -9.71 -7.03 -4.68
N PHE A 92 -8.60 -6.35 -4.43
CA PHE A 92 -8.50 -4.91 -4.59
C PHE A 92 -8.80 -4.49 -6.04
N LEU A 93 -8.18 -5.13 -7.02
CA LEU A 93 -8.43 -4.86 -8.45
C LEU A 93 -9.88 -5.17 -8.84
N MET A 94 -10.47 -6.26 -8.35
CA MET A 94 -11.89 -6.56 -8.57
C MET A 94 -12.80 -5.46 -8.03
N LEU A 95 -12.56 -4.98 -6.80
CA LEU A 95 -13.35 -3.92 -6.17
C LEU A 95 -13.22 -2.57 -6.88
N LEU A 96 -12.08 -2.30 -7.52
CA LEU A 96 -11.91 -1.11 -8.36
C LEU A 96 -12.65 -1.26 -9.70
N ASN A 97 -12.53 -2.42 -10.34
CA ASN A 97 -13.24 -2.70 -11.59
C ASN A 97 -14.76 -2.60 -11.42
N ASP A 98 -15.31 -3.12 -10.31
CA ASP A 98 -16.72 -2.98 -9.96
C ASP A 98 -17.15 -1.51 -9.78
N ALA A 99 -16.21 -0.63 -9.41
CA ALA A 99 -16.42 0.81 -9.30
C ALA A 99 -16.11 1.58 -10.60
N GLY A 100 -15.82 0.88 -11.70
CA GLY A 100 -15.48 1.50 -12.99
C GLY A 100 -14.07 2.10 -13.05
N ILE A 101 -13.16 1.67 -12.17
CA ILE A 101 -11.76 2.12 -12.14
C ILE A 101 -10.87 0.97 -12.56
N ASP A 102 -10.28 1.06 -13.76
CA ASP A 102 -9.33 0.08 -14.27
C ASP A 102 -7.89 0.52 -13.96
N ALA A 103 -7.30 -0.03 -12.90
CA ALA A 103 -5.91 0.26 -12.56
C ALA A 103 -4.89 -0.39 -13.53
N GLY A 104 -5.33 -1.27 -14.43
CA GLY A 104 -4.49 -1.96 -15.41
C GLY A 104 -3.24 -2.58 -14.76
N THR A 105 -2.07 -2.29 -15.33
CA THR A 105 -0.78 -2.77 -14.82
C THR A 105 -0.11 -1.79 -13.84
N ARG A 106 -0.82 -0.76 -13.37
CA ARG A 106 -0.26 0.26 -12.47
C ARG A 106 -0.25 -0.16 -11.01
N HIS A 107 -0.92 -1.26 -10.67
CA HIS A 107 -0.96 -1.78 -9.31
C HIS A 107 0.29 -2.60 -8.97
N LEU A 108 0.89 -2.30 -7.83
CA LEU A 108 2.00 -3.03 -7.25
C LEU A 108 1.75 -3.22 -5.75
N ASP A 109 1.94 -4.43 -5.22
CA ASP A 109 1.87 -4.66 -3.78
C ASP A 109 3.26 -4.97 -3.23
N CYS A 110 3.64 -4.32 -2.12
CA CYS A 110 4.97 -4.56 -1.53
C CYS A 110 5.14 -6.02 -1.08
N GLY A 111 4.06 -6.65 -0.59
CA GLY A 111 4.04 -8.06 -0.23
C GLY A 111 4.33 -8.99 -1.40
N ASN A 112 3.96 -8.61 -2.62
CA ASN A 112 4.21 -9.42 -3.82
C ASN A 112 5.65 -9.34 -4.33
N ILE A 113 6.43 -8.32 -3.95
CA ILE A 113 7.78 -8.10 -4.48
C ILE A 113 8.90 -8.29 -3.45
N ILE A 114 8.57 -8.44 -2.17
CA ILE A 114 9.58 -8.56 -1.10
C ILE A 114 10.21 -9.95 -1.01
N PHE A 115 9.49 -11.00 -1.42
CA PHE A 115 9.98 -12.38 -1.44
C PHE A 115 9.96 -12.92 -2.87
N SER A 116 10.96 -13.74 -3.19
CA SER A 116 10.97 -14.50 -4.44
C SER A 116 10.05 -15.72 -4.36
N ALA A 117 9.68 -16.28 -5.52
CA ALA A 117 8.83 -17.46 -5.60
C ALA A 117 9.46 -18.68 -4.89
N GLU A 118 10.79 -18.80 -4.93
CA GLU A 118 11.54 -19.90 -4.31
C GLU A 118 11.49 -19.87 -2.78
N GLN A 119 11.25 -18.70 -2.17
CA GLN A 119 11.16 -18.54 -0.71
C GLN A 119 9.81 -19.00 -0.14
N ASN A 120 8.85 -19.36 -1.00
CA ASN A 120 7.56 -19.93 -0.66
C ASN A 120 6.83 -19.17 0.46
N ALA A 121 6.64 -17.86 0.25
CA ALA A 121 5.90 -16.97 1.14
C ALA A 121 4.36 -17.07 0.96
N VAL A 122 3.88 -18.08 0.21
CA VAL A 122 2.46 -18.31 -0.09
C VAL A 122 1.82 -17.08 -0.75
N CYS A 123 1.13 -16.21 -0.01
CA CYS A 123 0.49 -15.00 -0.54
C CYS A 123 1.35 -13.74 -0.42
N GLY A 124 2.65 -13.88 -0.13
CA GLY A 124 3.61 -12.77 -0.12
C GLY A 124 4.00 -12.32 1.28
N GLY A 125 4.61 -11.13 1.36
CA GLY A 125 5.04 -10.51 2.60
C GLY A 125 3.96 -9.71 3.31
N SER A 126 4.10 -9.56 4.63
CA SER A 126 3.20 -8.75 5.45
C SER A 126 3.89 -7.97 6.57
N GLY A 127 3.15 -7.07 7.20
CA GLY A 127 3.56 -6.33 8.39
C GLY A 127 4.22 -5.00 8.06
N CYS A 128 4.38 -4.16 9.09
CA CYS A 128 4.89 -2.79 8.93
C CYS A 128 6.29 -2.73 8.27
N GLY A 129 7.11 -3.77 8.47
CA GLY A 129 8.41 -3.89 7.81
C GLY A 129 8.29 -4.02 6.29
N CYS A 130 7.24 -4.69 5.78
CA CYS A 130 7.06 -4.96 4.35
C CYS A 130 6.92 -3.66 3.53
N SER A 131 5.98 -2.80 3.93
CA SER A 131 5.73 -1.53 3.27
C SER A 131 6.90 -0.56 3.47
N ALA A 132 7.48 -0.51 4.68
CA ALA A 132 8.58 0.40 5.01
C ALA A 132 9.88 0.08 4.24
N VAL A 133 10.32 -1.17 4.19
CA VAL A 133 11.58 -1.52 3.49
C VAL A 133 11.42 -1.47 1.98
N THR A 134 10.25 -1.83 1.45
CA THR A 134 9.98 -1.75 0.01
C THR A 134 9.95 -0.30 -0.45
N MET A 135 9.28 0.59 0.29
CA MET A 135 9.25 2.01 -0.05
C MET A 135 10.67 2.61 -0.04
N ASN A 136 11.42 2.41 1.05
CA ASN A 136 12.72 3.07 1.23
C ASN A 136 13.86 2.41 0.42
N GLY A 137 13.82 1.09 0.25
CA GLY A 137 14.90 0.32 -0.37
C GLY A 137 14.69 0.01 -1.85
N TYR A 138 13.46 0.05 -2.34
CA TYR A 138 13.14 -0.32 -3.73
C TYR A 138 12.46 0.82 -4.49
N ILE A 139 11.44 1.47 -3.93
CA ILE A 139 10.65 2.47 -4.67
C ILE A 139 11.35 3.83 -4.75
N LEU A 140 11.78 4.40 -3.62
CA LEU A 140 12.45 5.71 -3.60
C LEU A 140 13.68 5.79 -4.52
N PRO A 141 14.61 4.81 -4.52
CA PRO A 141 15.77 4.86 -5.42
C PRO A 141 15.39 4.87 -6.91
N ARG A 142 14.31 4.19 -7.29
CA ARG A 142 13.82 4.14 -8.68
C ARG A 142 13.15 5.44 -9.08
N MET A 143 12.45 6.10 -8.16
CA MET A 143 11.98 7.46 -8.37
C MET A 143 13.16 8.42 -8.56
N ASP A 144 14.20 8.33 -7.72
CA ASP A 144 15.40 9.17 -7.87
C ASP A 144 16.13 8.92 -9.20
N ALA A 145 16.12 7.68 -9.70
CA ALA A 145 16.64 7.30 -11.01
C ALA A 145 15.75 7.78 -12.19
N GLY A 146 14.56 8.33 -11.92
CA GLY A 146 13.62 8.80 -12.93
C GLY A 146 12.76 7.71 -13.58
N GLU A 147 12.68 6.52 -12.99
CA GLU A 147 11.80 5.44 -13.48
C GLU A 147 10.32 5.75 -13.23
N TYR A 148 10.01 6.49 -12.16
CA TYR A 148 8.66 6.93 -11.81
C TYR A 148 8.66 8.42 -11.44
N ASN A 149 7.67 9.16 -11.92
CA ASN A 149 7.48 10.58 -11.67
C ASN A 149 6.42 10.84 -10.60
N ARG A 150 5.30 10.11 -10.60
CA ARG A 150 4.23 10.26 -9.61
C ARG A 150 3.70 8.91 -9.20
N ILE A 151 3.70 8.64 -7.90
CA ILE A 151 3.13 7.42 -7.32
C ILE A 151 2.14 7.75 -6.21
N LEU A 152 1.20 6.84 -5.99
CA LEU A 152 0.36 6.81 -4.79
C LEU A 152 0.75 5.58 -3.97
N PHE A 153 1.32 5.80 -2.79
CA PHE A 153 1.68 4.73 -1.87
C PHE A 153 0.65 4.61 -0.75
N MET A 154 -0.04 3.46 -0.66
CA MET A 154 -1.06 3.18 0.34
C MET A 154 -0.61 2.10 1.32
N ALA A 155 -0.33 2.49 2.56
CA ALA A 155 -0.09 1.54 3.63
C ALA A 155 -1.42 0.96 4.13
N THR A 156 -1.56 -0.35 4.05
CA THR A 156 -2.73 -1.12 4.51
C THR A 156 -2.50 -1.68 5.91
N GLY A 157 -3.59 -1.89 6.66
CA GLY A 157 -3.52 -2.50 7.97
C GLY A 157 -4.82 -3.18 8.37
N ALA A 158 -4.68 -4.32 9.05
CA ALA A 158 -5.75 -5.04 9.72
C ALA A 158 -5.76 -4.67 11.21
N LEU A 159 -6.87 -4.14 11.70
CA LEU A 159 -7.04 -3.69 13.08
C LEU A 159 -7.52 -4.86 13.96
N MET A 160 -6.59 -5.71 14.38
CA MET A 160 -6.92 -6.91 15.16
C MET A 160 -6.13 -7.03 16.46
N SER A 161 -6.64 -7.86 17.37
CA SER A 161 -5.95 -8.28 18.59
C SER A 161 -6.14 -9.78 18.81
N PRO A 162 -5.26 -10.44 19.59
CA PRO A 162 -5.45 -11.85 19.95
C PRO A 162 -6.82 -12.13 20.58
N THR A 163 -7.30 -11.22 21.44
CA THR A 163 -8.59 -11.34 22.11
C THR A 163 -9.75 -11.30 21.13
N ALA A 164 -9.80 -10.29 20.26
CA ALA A 164 -10.86 -10.15 19.25
C ALA A 164 -10.90 -11.37 18.31
N GLY A 165 -9.74 -11.86 17.86
CA GLY A 165 -9.65 -13.06 17.03
C GLY A 165 -10.18 -14.32 17.73
N LEU A 166 -9.83 -14.52 19.01
CA LEU A 166 -10.35 -15.66 19.80
C LEU A 166 -11.86 -15.56 20.09
N GLN A 167 -12.42 -14.36 20.05
CA GLN A 167 -13.86 -14.11 20.21
C GLN A 167 -14.64 -14.23 18.89
N GLY A 168 -13.96 -14.47 17.77
CA GLY A 168 -14.58 -14.58 16.45
C GLY A 168 -15.09 -13.25 15.90
N GLU A 169 -14.54 -12.13 16.39
CA GLU A 169 -14.86 -10.80 15.85
C GLU A 169 -14.35 -10.66 14.41
N SER A 170 -14.99 -9.78 13.64
CA SER A 170 -14.49 -9.39 12.33
C SER A 170 -13.19 -8.59 12.43
N ILE A 171 -12.48 -8.51 11.31
CA ILE A 171 -11.18 -7.85 11.18
C ILE A 171 -11.39 -6.57 10.36
N PRO A 172 -11.46 -5.39 10.99
CA PRO A 172 -11.57 -4.13 10.28
C PRO A 172 -10.27 -3.79 9.55
N GLY A 173 -10.36 -3.36 8.29
CA GLY A 173 -9.25 -2.85 7.49
C GLY A 173 -9.16 -1.33 7.51
N ILE A 174 -7.95 -0.79 7.32
CA ILE A 174 -7.70 0.63 7.06
C ILE A 174 -6.57 0.79 6.03
N ALA A 175 -6.60 1.86 5.24
CA ALA A 175 -5.53 2.20 4.31
C ALA A 175 -5.27 3.71 4.26
N HIS A 176 -4.02 4.14 4.46
CA HIS A 176 -3.60 5.55 4.37
C HIS A 176 -2.71 5.74 3.15
N GLY A 177 -2.98 6.77 2.35
CA GLY A 177 -2.26 7.06 1.11
C GLY A 177 -1.38 8.30 1.19
N VAL A 178 -0.21 8.25 0.57
CA VAL A 178 0.69 9.40 0.37
C VAL A 178 1.06 9.48 -1.10
N VAL A 179 0.93 10.68 -1.68
CA VAL A 179 1.38 10.96 -3.05
C VAL A 179 2.82 11.46 -2.99
N ILE A 180 3.69 10.80 -3.74
CA ILE A 180 5.10 11.14 -3.85
C ILE A 180 5.39 11.45 -5.31
N GLU A 181 6.05 12.59 -5.53
CA GLU A 181 6.35 13.12 -6.85
C GLU A 181 7.81 13.48 -6.97
N ARG A 182 8.38 13.25 -8.16
CA ARG A 182 9.70 13.72 -8.54
C ARG A 182 9.63 15.20 -8.93
N ARG A 183 10.63 15.98 -8.50
CA ARG A 183 10.80 17.40 -8.79
C ARG A 183 11.53 17.67 -10.10
#